data_AF-A0A519JZF5-F1
#
_entry.id   AF-A0A519JZF5-F1
#
_cell.length_a   1.000
_cell.length_b   1.000
_cell.length_c   1.000
_cell.angle_alpha   90.00
_cell.angle_beta   90.00
_cell.angle_gamma   90.00
#
_symmetry.space_group_name_H-M   'P 1'
#
loop_
_entity.id
_entity.type
_entity.pdbx_description
1 polymer ?
#
loop_
_entity_poly.entity_id
_entity_poly.type
_entity_poly.pdbx_seq_one_letter_code
_entity_poly.pdbx_strand_id
1 'polypeptide(L)'
;MEIQDINQNQEDVPPPRIIGLTGGIGSGKSSVAKLLEQKGFPVYYSDDQAKNIVNQDPQLREQIISLLGENSYSGGKYNRKYVAEKVFSDTVLLEQLNHLIHPA
;
A
#
# COMPACT_ATOMS: atom_id res chain seq x y z
N MET A 1 -35.67 37.02 22.85
CA MET A 1 -34.92 36.07 23.68
C MET A 1 -34.20 35.17 22.70
N GLU A 2 -33.03 35.63 22.24
CA GLU A 2 -32.19 34.88 21.30
C GLU A 2 -31.52 33.74 22.05
N ILE A 3 -31.62 32.53 21.51
CA ILE A 3 -30.68 31.46 21.81
C ILE A 3 -29.80 31.37 20.58
N GLN A 4 -28.58 31.89 20.71
CA GLN A 4 -27.54 31.83 19.68
C GLN A 4 -26.97 30.42 19.64
N ASP A 5 -26.77 29.91 18.42
CA ASP A 5 -26.16 28.64 18.09
C ASP A 5 -24.77 28.47 18.74
N ILE A 6 -24.63 27.44 19.57
CA ILE A 6 -23.35 26.94 20.07
C ILE A 6 -22.73 26.04 18.99
N ASN A 7 -22.14 26.65 17.96
CA ASN A 7 -21.15 26.00 17.11
C ASN A 7 -19.77 26.55 17.48
N GLN A 8 -19.20 26.00 18.56
CA GLN A 8 -17.83 26.31 18.97
C GLN A 8 -16.84 25.47 18.13
N ASN A 9 -16.15 26.17 17.22
CA ASN A 9 -14.75 25.99 16.85
C ASN A 9 -14.29 24.55 16.54
N GLN A 10 -14.53 24.10 15.30
CA GLN A 10 -13.56 23.23 14.63
C GLN A 10 -12.43 24.13 14.13
N GLU A 11 -11.27 24.07 14.77
CA GLU A 11 -10.05 24.73 14.26
C GLU A 11 -9.80 24.25 12.83
N ASP A 12 -9.59 25.20 11.92
CA ASP A 12 -9.22 24.97 10.52
C ASP A 12 -7.75 24.47 10.47
N VAL A 13 -7.53 23.24 10.94
CA VAL A 13 -6.21 22.62 10.95
C VAL A 13 -5.85 22.30 9.50
N PRO A 14 -4.81 22.92 8.93
CA PRO A 14 -4.44 22.67 7.55
C PRO A 14 -4.09 21.19 7.38
N PRO A 15 -4.40 20.59 6.22
CA PRO A 15 -4.11 19.18 5.98
C PRO A 15 -2.62 18.90 6.17
N PRO A 16 -2.26 17.70 6.65
CA PRO A 16 -0.87 17.34 6.89
C PRO A 16 -0.07 17.46 5.59
N ARG A 17 1.13 18.04 5.68
CA ARG A 17 2.05 18.12 4.54
C ARG A 17 2.72 16.78 4.32
N ILE A 18 2.56 16.22 3.12
CA ILE A 18 3.22 14.97 2.71
C ILE A 18 4.57 15.33 2.08
N ILE A 19 5.65 14.73 2.59
CA ILE A 19 7.01 14.93 2.10
C ILE A 19 7.56 13.58 1.62
N GLY A 20 7.95 13.52 0.35
CA GLY A 20 8.55 12.32 -0.24
C GLY A 20 10.06 12.26 -0.02
N LEU A 21 10.56 11.19 0.59
CA LEU A 21 11.99 10.93 0.72
C LEU A 21 12.47 10.03 -0.43
N THR A 22 13.24 10.60 -1.35
CA THR A 22 13.76 9.91 -2.55
C THR A 22 15.30 9.88 -2.58
N GLY A 23 15.87 9.09 -3.49
CA GLY A 23 17.32 8.88 -3.64
C GLY A 23 17.67 7.48 -4.14
N GLY A 24 18.90 7.31 -4.65
CA GLY A 24 19.40 6.05 -5.20
C GLY A 24 19.56 4.91 -4.18
N ILE A 25 19.90 3.71 -4.65
CA ILE A 25 20.22 2.57 -3.79
C ILE A 25 21.44 2.92 -2.93
N GLY A 26 21.38 2.63 -1.62
CA GLY A 26 22.47 2.92 -0.69
C GLY A 26 22.61 4.38 -0.24
N SER A 27 21.72 5.29 -0.67
CA SER A 27 21.81 6.73 -0.31
C SER A 27 21.41 7.07 1.14
N GLY A 28 21.12 6.08 1.98
CA GLY A 28 20.78 6.30 3.39
C GLY A 28 19.35 6.77 3.67
N LYS A 29 18.41 6.68 2.72
CA LYS A 29 16.98 7.06 2.93
C LYS A 29 16.39 6.43 4.19
N SER A 30 16.57 5.12 4.37
CA SER A 30 16.04 4.41 5.54
C SER A 30 16.64 4.93 6.86
N SER A 31 17.88 5.44 6.84
CA SER A 31 18.51 6.05 8.02
C SER A 31 17.90 7.43 8.33
N VAL A 32 17.65 8.25 7.29
CA VAL A 32 16.98 9.55 7.45
C VAL A 32 15.53 9.37 7.92
N ALA A 33 14.82 8.40 7.35
CA ALA A 33 13.47 8.02 7.76
C ALA A 33 13.42 7.69 9.27
N LYS A 34 14.32 6.83 9.75
CA LYS A 34 14.40 6.49 11.19
C LYS A 34 14.68 7.69 12.08
N LEU A 35 15.50 8.64 11.62
CA LEU A 35 15.75 9.88 12.35
C LEU A 35 14.49 10.76 12.45
N LEU A 36 13.67 10.80 11.40
CA LEU A 36 12.39 11.53 11.41
C LEU A 36 11.40 10.87 12.38
N GLU A 37 11.32 9.54 12.39
CA GLU A 37 10.50 8.79 13.36
C GLU A 37 10.92 9.10 14.81
N GLN A 38 12.23 9.10 15.09
CA GLN A 38 12.76 9.45 16.42
C GLN A 38 12.42 10.87 16.85
N LYS A 39 12.21 11.78 15.90
CA LYS A 39 11.77 13.16 16.15
C LYS A 39 10.25 13.31 16.26
N GLY A 40 9.50 12.20 16.20
CA GLY A 40 8.04 12.19 16.35
C GLY A 40 7.28 12.39 15.04
N PHE A 41 7.93 12.36 13.88
CA PHE A 41 7.24 12.43 12.59
C PHE A 41 6.83 11.02 12.14
N PRO A 42 5.55 10.79 11.78
CA PRO A 42 5.15 9.52 11.20
C PRO A 42 5.83 9.33 9.84
N VAL A 43 6.35 8.14 9.59
CA VAL A 43 6.99 7.78 8.32
C VAL A 43 6.24 6.63 7.66
N TYR A 44 5.99 6.76 6.37
CA TYR A 44 5.38 5.73 5.54
C TYR A 44 6.43 5.12 4.59
N TYR A 45 6.73 3.83 4.77
CA TYR A 45 7.68 3.10 3.95
C TYR A 45 7.00 2.47 2.72
N SER A 46 6.99 3.19 1.61
CA SER A 46 6.34 2.74 0.36
C SER A 46 6.85 1.38 -0.13
N ASP A 47 8.16 1.12 -0.04
CA ASP A 47 8.78 -0.12 -0.52
C ASP A 47 8.32 -1.37 0.25
N ASP A 48 8.06 -1.22 1.54
CA ASP A 48 7.59 -2.32 2.39
C ASP A 48 6.09 -2.55 2.19
N GLN A 49 5.33 -1.47 2.01
CA GLN A 49 3.90 -1.54 1.73
C GLN A 49 3.62 -2.17 0.36
N ALA A 50 4.41 -1.81 -0.67
CA ALA A 50 4.32 -2.43 -1.99
C ALA A 50 4.55 -3.96 -1.96
N LYS A 51 5.43 -4.45 -1.07
CA LYS A 51 5.68 -5.90 -0.91
C LYS A 51 4.53 -6.62 -0.19
N ASN A 52 3.75 -5.90 0.61
CA ASN A 52 2.76 -6.46 1.52
C ASN A 52 1.31 -6.32 1.03
N ILE A 53 1.05 -5.43 0.05
CA ILE A 53 -0.31 -5.12 -0.43
C ILE A 53 -1.09 -6.37 -0.84
N VAL A 54 -0.42 -7.30 -1.54
CA VAL A 54 -0.99 -8.58 -2.00
C VAL A 54 -1.46 -9.52 -0.87
N ASN A 55 -1.00 -9.34 0.37
CA ASN A 55 -1.41 -10.17 1.50
C ASN A 55 -2.35 -9.45 2.48
N GLN A 56 -2.39 -8.11 2.46
CA GLN A 56 -3.11 -7.32 3.46
C GLN A 56 -4.46 -6.81 2.97
N ASP A 57 -4.66 -6.71 1.66
CA ASP A 57 -5.93 -6.29 1.06
C ASP A 57 -6.82 -7.52 0.76
N PRO A 58 -7.93 -7.72 1.49
CA PRO A 58 -8.84 -8.83 1.26
C PRO A 58 -9.52 -8.77 -0.11
N GLN A 59 -9.81 -7.56 -0.61
CA GLN A 59 -10.47 -7.35 -1.90
C GLN A 59 -9.52 -7.70 -3.04
N LEU A 60 -8.26 -7.25 -2.96
CA LEU A 60 -7.22 -7.62 -3.91
C LEU A 60 -7.00 -9.15 -3.91
N ARG A 61 -6.98 -9.77 -2.73
CA ARG A 61 -6.86 -11.22 -2.60
C ARG A 61 -8.00 -11.96 -3.30
N GLU A 62 -9.25 -11.54 -3.10
CA GLU A 62 -10.41 -12.14 -3.78
C GLU A 62 -10.31 -12.00 -5.30
N GLN A 63 -9.90 -10.83 -5.80
CA GLN A 63 -9.68 -10.60 -7.24
C GLN A 63 -8.59 -11.51 -7.82
N ILE A 64 -7.48 -11.69 -7.09
CA ILE A 64 -6.39 -12.57 -7.49
C ILE A 64 -6.84 -14.05 -7.48
N ILE A 65 -7.61 -14.47 -6.48
CA ILE A 65 -8.19 -15.82 -6.42
C ILE A 65 -9.17 -16.03 -7.58
N SER A 66 -9.99 -15.03 -7.92
CA SER A 66 -10.89 -15.10 -9.06
C SER A 66 -10.15 -15.20 -10.40
N LEU A 67 -8.97 -14.57 -10.52
CA LEU A 67 -8.19 -14.56 -11.75
C LEU A 67 -7.33 -15.83 -11.93
N LEU A 68 -6.70 -16.30 -10.86
CA LEU A 68 -5.66 -17.35 -10.90
C LEU A 68 -6.10 -18.66 -10.23
N GLY A 69 -7.23 -18.67 -9.54
CA GLY A 69 -7.75 -19.79 -8.76
C GLY A 69 -7.25 -19.81 -7.31
N GLU A 70 -7.83 -20.68 -6.48
CA GLU A 70 -7.54 -20.77 -5.04
C GLU A 70 -6.07 -21.07 -4.73
N ASN A 71 -5.37 -21.78 -5.62
CA ASN A 71 -3.95 -22.13 -5.47
C ASN A 71 -2.99 -20.91 -5.49
N SER A 72 -3.49 -19.74 -5.90
CA SER A 72 -2.77 -18.47 -5.81
C SER A 72 -2.45 -18.05 -4.37
N TYR A 73 -3.15 -18.62 -3.38
CA TYR A 73 -2.83 -18.49 -1.97
C TYR A 73 -2.69 -19.87 -1.32
N SER A 74 -1.65 -20.06 -0.52
CA SER A 74 -1.43 -21.29 0.26
C SER A 74 -1.27 -20.94 1.74
N GLY A 75 -2.07 -21.56 2.60
CA GLY A 75 -2.08 -21.26 4.04
C GLY A 75 -2.41 -19.79 4.37
N GLY A 76 -3.21 -19.14 3.53
CA GLY A 76 -3.56 -17.71 3.67
C GLY A 76 -2.48 -16.73 3.20
N LYS A 77 -1.38 -17.22 2.61
CA LYS A 77 -0.30 -16.38 2.07
C LYS A 77 -0.22 -16.49 0.55
N TYR A 78 0.15 -15.39 -0.10
CA TYR A 78 0.32 -15.32 -1.54
C TYR A 78 1.40 -16.31 -2.03
N ASN A 79 1.00 -17.22 -2.91
CA ASN A 79 1.85 -18.26 -3.46
C ASN A 79 2.60 -17.76 -4.70
N ARG A 80 3.69 -17.02 -4.46
CA ARG A 80 4.51 -16.41 -5.51
C ARG A 80 4.95 -17.38 -6.60
N LYS A 81 5.28 -18.62 -6.22
CA LYS A 81 5.76 -19.63 -7.17
C LYS A 81 4.65 -20.05 -8.14
N TYR A 82 3.47 -20.39 -7.61
CA TYR A 82 2.32 -20.76 -8.43
C TYR A 82 1.87 -19.62 -9.34
N VAL A 83 1.78 -18.41 -8.79
CA VAL A 83 1.37 -17.24 -9.58
C VAL A 83 2.38 -16.95 -10.67
N ALA A 84 3.69 -16.95 -10.35
CA ALA A 84 4.75 -16.78 -11.34
C ALA A 84 4.65 -17.80 -12.48
N GLU A 85 4.53 -19.09 -12.16
CA GLU A 85 4.39 -20.16 -13.17
C GLU A 85 3.21 -19.91 -14.13
N LYS A 86 2.07 -19.43 -13.60
CA LYS A 86 0.89 -19.08 -14.42
C LYS A 86 1.11 -17.85 -15.29
N VAL A 87 1.55 -16.73 -14.71
CA VAL A 87 1.66 -15.46 -15.44
C VAL A 87 2.88 -15.40 -16.36
N PHE A 88 3.94 -16.18 -16.12
CA PHE A 88 5.06 -16.28 -17.07
C PHE A 88 4.68 -17.02 -18.35
N SER A 89 3.69 -17.91 -18.29
CA SER A 89 3.18 -18.60 -19.48
C SER A 89 2.14 -17.80 -20.27
N ASP A 90 1.60 -16.72 -19.70
CA ASP A 90 0.50 -15.95 -20.30
C ASP A 90 0.68 -14.44 -20.03
N THR A 91 1.10 -13.72 -21.06
CA THR A 91 1.33 -12.27 -21.01
C THR A 91 0.04 -11.47 -20.75
N VAL A 92 -1.12 -11.96 -21.19
CA VAL A 92 -2.41 -11.29 -20.94
C VAL A 92 -2.75 -11.40 -19.45
N LEU A 93 -2.54 -12.59 -18.88
CA LEU A 93 -2.75 -12.83 -17.46
C LEU A 93 -1.79 -12.00 -16.59
N LEU A 94 -0.55 -11.82 -17.04
CA LEU A 94 0.43 -10.95 -16.38
C LEU A 94 -0.02 -9.48 -16.36
N GLU A 95 -0.53 -8.96 -17.47
CA GLU A 95 -1.04 -7.59 -17.55
C GLU A 95 -2.26 -7.39 -16.63
N GLN A 96 -3.20 -8.34 -16.64
CA GLN A 96 -4.37 -8.31 -15.75
C GLN A 96 -3.95 -8.31 -14.28
N LEU A 97 -3.00 -9.17 -13.89
CA LEU A 97 -2.49 -9.22 -12.52
C LEU A 97 -1.81 -7.90 -12.13
N ASN A 98 -0.99 -7.34 -13.01
CA ASN A 98 -0.32 -6.06 -12.75
C ASN A 98 -1.31 -4.92 -12.54
N HIS A 99 -2.41 -4.89 -13.32
CA HIS A 99 -3.45 -3.88 -13.18
C HIS A 99 -4.22 -4.01 -11.86
N LEU A 100 -4.40 -5.22 -11.35
CA LEU A 100 -5.00 -5.44 -10.03
C LEU A 100 -4.06 -4.98 -8.90
N ILE A 101 -2.77 -5.29 -8.98
CA ILE A 101 -1.80 -5.00 -7.90
C ILE A 101 -1.44 -3.50 -7.83
N HIS A 102 -1.43 -2.82 -8.98
CA HIS A 102 -1.10 -1.40 -9.07
C HIS A 102 -2.35 -0.61 -9.46
N PRO A 103 -3.19 -0.19 -8.48
CA PRO A 103 -4.24 0.77 -8.77
C PRO A 103 -3.60 2.07 -9.25
N ALA A 104 -4.06 2.55 -10.40
CA ALA A 104 -3.58 3.76 -11.08
C ALA A 104 -3.70 5.02 -10.21
#